data_AF-A0A376TZJ1-F1
#
_entry.id   AF-A0A376TZJ1-F1
#
_cell.length_a   1.000
_cell.length_b   1.000
_cell.length_c   1.000
_cell.angle_alpha   90.00
_cell.angle_beta   90.00
_cell.angle_gamma   90.00
#
_symmetry.space_group_name_H-M   'P 1'
#
loop_
_entity.id
_entity.type
_entity.pdbx_description
1 polymer ?
#
loop_
_entity_poly.entity_id
_entity_poly.type
_entity_poly.pdbx_seq_one_letter_code
_entity_poly.pdbx_strand_id
1 'polypeptide(L)'
;MIVPKGLPYSIVNQALGKKAISKMLNTCYRILGLKPTVIFADQIMYTGFAYAARSGASVGIDDMVIPEKKHEIISEAEAEVAEIQEQFQSGLVTAGERYNKVIDIWAAANDRVSKAMMDNLQTETVINRDGQEEKQVSFNSIYMMADSGARGSAAQIRQLAGMRGLMAKPDGSIIETPITANFREGLNVLQYFISTHGARKGLADTALKTANSGYLTRRLVDVAQDLVVTEDDCGTHEGIMMTPVIEGGDVKEPLRDRVLGRVTAEDVLKPGTADILVPRNTLLHEQWCDLLEENSVDAVKVRSVVSCDTDFGVCAHCYGRDLARGHIINKGEAIGVIAAQSIGEPGDTADHGVRSTSVVRHLVRLLNPASR
;
A
#
# COMPACT_ATOMS: atom_id res chain seq x y z
N MET A 1 28.92 -3.03 9.86
CA MET A 1 29.42 -4.40 9.60
C MET A 1 28.78 -5.00 8.35
N ILE A 2 27.45 -5.10 8.28
CA ILE A 2 26.76 -5.70 7.12
C ILE A 2 26.50 -4.74 5.95
N VAL A 3 26.37 -3.43 6.23
CA VAL A 3 26.09 -2.42 5.20
C VAL A 3 27.29 -2.28 4.27
N PRO A 4 27.11 -2.34 2.94
CA PRO A 4 28.21 -2.19 2.00
C PRO A 4 28.81 -0.79 2.05
N LYS A 5 30.12 -0.70 1.76
CA LYS A 5 30.84 0.59 1.69
C LYS A 5 30.23 1.43 0.54
N GLY A 6 29.87 2.68 0.83
CA GLY A 6 29.26 3.60 -0.14
C GLY A 6 27.83 4.01 0.18
N LEU A 7 27.19 3.40 1.18
CA LEU A 7 25.92 3.87 1.73
C LEU A 7 26.13 4.75 2.97
N PRO A 8 25.37 5.86 3.12
CA PRO A 8 25.47 6.71 4.29
C PRO A 8 24.89 6.03 5.54
N TYR A 9 25.51 6.30 6.69
CA TYR A 9 25.10 5.73 7.99
C TYR A 9 23.68 6.19 8.41
N SER A 10 23.23 7.34 7.91
CA SER A 10 21.87 7.85 8.17
C SER A 10 20.76 6.87 7.79
N ILE A 11 20.99 5.98 6.82
CA ILE A 11 19.99 4.99 6.39
C ILE A 11 19.66 3.99 7.50
N VAL A 12 20.63 3.64 8.33
CA VAL A 12 20.46 2.66 9.42
C VAL A 12 20.19 3.31 10.78
N ASN A 13 20.38 4.62 10.92
CA ASN A 13 20.17 5.34 12.17
C ASN A 13 18.68 5.69 12.40
N GLN A 14 17.83 4.67 12.36
CA GLN A 14 16.38 4.73 12.58
C GLN A 14 15.84 3.34 12.92
N ALA A 15 14.60 3.27 13.40
CA ALA A 15 13.91 1.98 13.54
C ALA A 15 13.66 1.37 12.15
N LEU A 16 14.29 0.22 11.88
CA LEU A 16 14.24 -0.45 10.58
C LEU A 16 13.02 -1.38 10.48
N GLY A 17 11.85 -0.80 10.19
CA GLY A 17 10.66 -1.55 9.77
C GLY A 17 10.72 -2.04 8.31
N LYS A 18 9.71 -2.80 7.87
CA LYS A 18 9.62 -3.38 6.52
C LYS A 18 9.86 -2.38 5.39
N LYS A 19 9.24 -1.19 5.48
CA LYS A 19 9.37 -0.13 4.47
C LYS A 19 10.79 0.46 4.44
N ALA A 20 11.39 0.68 5.61
CA ALA A 20 12.74 1.22 5.73
C ALA A 20 13.79 0.24 5.18
N ILE A 21 13.65 -1.06 5.49
CA ILE A 21 14.53 -2.12 4.95
C ILE A 21 14.41 -2.20 3.43
N SER A 22 13.18 -2.18 2.88
CA SER A 22 12.96 -2.18 1.43
C SER A 22 13.58 -0.94 0.76
N LYS A 23 13.44 0.25 1.36
CA LYS A 23 14.08 1.48 0.88
C LYS A 23 15.60 1.37 0.91
N MET A 24 16.17 0.81 1.98
CA MET A 24 17.61 0.61 2.13
C MET A 24 18.17 -0.32 1.03
N LEU A 25 17.50 -1.43 0.72
CA LEU A 25 17.88 -2.31 -0.40
C LEU A 25 17.75 -1.60 -1.75
N ASN A 26 16.69 -0.82 -1.96
CA ASN A 26 16.50 -0.06 -3.19
C ASN A 26 17.61 1.00 -3.38
N THR A 27 17.98 1.73 -2.32
CA THR A 27 19.10 2.68 -2.35
C THR A 27 20.43 1.97 -2.63
N CYS A 28 20.66 0.78 -2.03
CA CYS A 28 21.82 -0.04 -2.35
C CYS A 28 21.88 -0.41 -3.83
N TYR A 29 20.75 -0.86 -4.38
CA TYR A 29 20.66 -1.23 -5.79
C TYR A 29 20.96 -0.07 -6.73
N ARG A 30 20.41 1.10 -6.44
CA ARG A 30 20.58 2.30 -7.26
C ARG A 30 22.00 2.87 -7.24
N ILE A 31 22.70 2.79 -6.10
CA ILE A 31 24.04 3.38 -5.93
C ILE A 31 25.16 2.38 -6.26
N LEU A 32 25.04 1.14 -5.76
CA LEU A 32 26.11 0.15 -5.79
C LEU A 32 25.88 -0.97 -6.83
N GLY A 33 24.68 -1.04 -7.40
CA GLY A 33 24.32 -2.03 -8.41
C GLY A 33 23.95 -3.41 -7.85
N LEU A 34 23.89 -4.39 -8.75
CA LEU A 34 23.31 -5.72 -8.46
C LEU A 34 24.14 -6.53 -7.45
N LYS A 35 25.43 -6.75 -7.72
CA LYS A 35 26.27 -7.67 -6.91
C LYS A 35 26.35 -7.28 -5.43
N PRO A 36 26.61 -6.00 -5.05
CA PRO A 36 26.60 -5.60 -3.64
C PRO A 36 25.23 -5.75 -2.98
N THR A 37 24.16 -5.49 -3.73
CA THR A 37 22.78 -5.59 -3.23
C THR A 37 22.39 -7.03 -2.91
N VAL A 38 22.77 -8.00 -3.75
CA VAL A 38 22.51 -9.43 -3.50
C VAL A 38 23.22 -9.88 -2.22
N ILE A 39 24.52 -9.59 -2.09
CA ILE A 39 25.29 -9.93 -0.88
C ILE A 39 24.67 -9.26 0.35
N PHE A 40 24.26 -8.00 0.22
CA PHE A 40 23.66 -7.26 1.32
C PHE A 40 22.30 -7.84 1.75
N ALA A 41 21.46 -8.24 0.81
CA ALA A 41 20.17 -8.89 1.09
C ALA A 41 20.37 -10.21 1.86
N ASP A 42 21.34 -11.05 1.47
CA ASP A 42 21.67 -12.28 2.19
C ASP A 42 22.15 -11.99 3.62
N GLN A 43 23.04 -11.01 3.79
CA GLN A 43 23.54 -10.64 5.11
C GLN A 43 22.44 -10.07 6.01
N ILE A 44 21.48 -9.30 5.46
CA ILE A 44 20.29 -8.85 6.19
C ILE A 44 19.46 -10.05 6.63
N MET A 45 19.24 -11.03 5.76
CA MET A 45 18.48 -12.24 6.09
C MET A 45 19.11 -13.00 7.26
N TYR A 46 20.41 -13.31 7.19
CA TYR A 46 21.10 -14.05 8.26
C TYR A 46 21.12 -13.27 9.58
N THR A 47 21.41 -11.97 9.50
CA THR A 47 21.41 -11.09 10.68
C THR A 47 20.02 -11.01 11.28
N GLY A 48 19.00 -10.81 10.45
CA GLY A 48 17.60 -10.76 10.84
C GLY A 48 17.17 -12.02 11.57
N PHE A 49 17.44 -13.21 11.03
CA PHE A 49 17.11 -14.47 11.70
C PHE A 49 17.85 -14.65 13.02
N ALA A 50 19.15 -14.32 13.08
CA ALA A 50 19.95 -14.46 14.29
C ALA A 50 19.43 -13.56 15.43
N TYR A 51 19.12 -12.29 15.14
CA TYR A 51 18.61 -11.36 16.14
C TYR A 51 17.12 -11.53 16.43
N ALA A 52 16.31 -11.99 15.47
CA ALA A 52 14.92 -12.35 15.71
C ALA A 52 14.83 -13.51 16.72
N ALA A 53 15.65 -14.55 16.57
CA ALA A 53 15.70 -15.65 17.55
C ALA A 53 16.13 -15.17 18.95
N ARG A 54 17.11 -14.26 19.02
CA ARG A 54 17.58 -13.68 20.29
C ARG A 54 16.60 -12.71 20.94
N SER A 55 15.72 -12.07 20.15
CA SER A 55 14.74 -11.12 20.66
C SER A 55 13.75 -11.79 21.64
N GLY A 56 13.53 -13.10 21.51
CA GLY A 56 12.58 -13.82 22.34
C GLY A 56 11.14 -13.34 22.19
N ALA A 57 10.83 -12.59 21.13
CA ALA A 57 9.49 -12.08 20.88
C ALA A 57 8.49 -13.25 20.79
N SER A 58 7.48 -13.20 21.66
CA SER A 58 6.44 -14.23 21.80
C SER A 58 5.07 -13.55 21.83
N VAL A 59 4.00 -14.31 21.64
CA VAL A 59 2.63 -13.79 21.76
C VAL A 59 1.94 -14.54 22.89
N GLY A 60 1.65 -13.82 23.96
CA GLY A 60 0.86 -14.27 25.10
C GLY A 60 -0.54 -13.65 25.14
N ILE A 61 -1.36 -14.13 26.07
CA ILE A 61 -2.69 -13.56 26.33
C ILE A 61 -2.60 -12.16 26.95
N ASP A 62 -1.55 -11.92 27.75
CA ASP A 62 -1.35 -10.65 28.44
C ASP A 62 -0.83 -9.54 27.52
N ASP A 63 -0.23 -9.91 26.37
CA ASP A 63 0.16 -8.95 25.35
C ASP A 63 -1.05 -8.25 24.70
N MET A 64 -2.24 -8.86 24.77
CA MET A 64 -3.48 -8.31 24.20
C MET A 64 -4.17 -7.33 25.16
N VAL A 65 -3.52 -6.22 25.49
CA VAL A 65 -4.01 -5.25 26.50
C VAL A 65 -5.33 -4.58 26.07
N ILE A 66 -6.39 -4.80 26.84
CA ILE A 66 -7.71 -4.20 26.61
C ILE A 66 -7.72 -2.81 27.28
N PRO A 67 -8.16 -1.74 26.58
CA PRO A 67 -8.22 -0.42 27.20
C PRO A 67 -9.35 -0.36 28.24
N GLU A 68 -9.05 0.14 29.44
CA GLU A 68 -10.03 0.27 30.54
C GLU A 68 -11.23 1.13 30.16
N LYS A 69 -11.00 2.20 29.38
CA LYS A 69 -12.02 3.10 28.84
C LYS A 69 -13.01 2.44 27.87
N LYS A 70 -12.77 1.19 27.45
CA LYS A 70 -13.64 0.48 26.51
C LYS A 70 -15.08 0.41 27.01
N HIS A 71 -15.29 0.07 28.29
CA HIS A 71 -16.63 -0.08 28.84
C HIS A 71 -17.39 1.24 28.86
N GLU A 72 -16.71 2.34 29.19
CA GLU A 72 -17.28 3.69 29.16
C GLU A 72 -17.75 4.06 27.74
N ILE A 73 -16.89 3.86 26.74
CA ILE A 73 -17.21 4.17 25.33
C ILE A 73 -18.40 3.33 24.83
N ILE A 74 -18.49 2.07 25.23
CA ILE A 74 -19.60 1.20 24.85
C ILE A 74 -20.90 1.67 25.51
N SER A 75 -20.87 1.98 26.81
CA SER A 75 -22.06 2.48 27.52
C SER A 75 -22.56 3.82 26.98
N GLU A 76 -21.65 4.73 26.59
CA GLU A 76 -22.01 5.97 25.89
C GLU A 76 -22.74 5.66 24.57
N ALA A 77 -22.18 4.78 23.73
CA ALA A 77 -22.77 4.42 22.45
C ALA A 77 -24.12 3.70 22.62
N GLU A 78 -24.27 2.84 23.63
CA GLU A 78 -25.54 2.18 23.96
C GLU A 78 -26.61 3.19 24.40
N ALA A 79 -26.23 4.22 25.17
CA ALA A 79 -27.13 5.30 25.55
C ALA A 79 -27.57 6.15 24.34
N GLU A 80 -26.63 6.50 23.45
CA GLU A 80 -26.93 7.21 22.19
C GLU A 80 -27.92 6.39 21.32
N VAL A 81 -27.71 5.07 21.20
CA VAL A 81 -28.62 4.19 20.45
C VAL A 81 -30.00 4.09 21.11
N ALA A 82 -30.08 4.05 22.44
CA ALA A 82 -31.34 4.03 23.17
C ALA A 82 -32.16 5.31 22.94
N GLU A 83 -31.49 6.48 22.93
CA GLU A 83 -32.12 7.76 22.63
C GLU A 83 -32.71 7.78 21.20
N ILE A 84 -31.95 7.30 20.21
CA ILE A 84 -32.44 7.18 18.81
C ILE A 84 -33.63 6.22 18.72
N GLN A 85 -33.63 5.15 19.51
CA GLN A 85 -34.75 4.20 19.56
C GLN A 85 -36.00 4.83 20.18
N GLU A 86 -35.87 5.70 21.18
CA GLU A 86 -36.99 6.46 21.77
C GLU A 86 -37.54 7.50 20.79
N GLN A 87 -36.64 8.20 20.06
CA GLN A 87 -37.04 9.11 18.98
C GLN A 87 -37.81 8.38 17.87
N PHE A 88 -37.45 7.14 17.56
CA PHE A 88 -38.19 6.32 16.61
C PHE A 88 -39.57 5.94 17.12
N GLN A 89 -39.69 5.54 18.39
CA GLN A 89 -40.98 5.18 19.00
C GLN A 89 -41.93 6.37 19.14
N SER A 90 -41.39 7.57 19.33
CA SER A 90 -42.16 8.83 19.36
C SER A 90 -42.48 9.39 17.96
N GLY A 91 -42.01 8.74 16.89
CA GLY A 91 -42.31 9.11 15.51
C GLY A 91 -41.50 10.29 14.96
N LEU A 92 -40.42 10.67 15.63
CA LEU A 92 -39.52 11.77 15.20
C LEU A 92 -38.60 11.38 14.04
N VAL A 93 -38.29 10.09 13.89
CA VAL A 93 -37.38 9.57 12.85
C VAL A 93 -38.00 8.40 12.09
N THR A 94 -37.62 8.24 10.83
CA THR A 94 -38.05 7.10 10.02
C THR A 94 -37.21 5.85 10.30
N ALA A 95 -37.71 4.67 9.90
CA ALA A 95 -37.00 3.40 10.13
C ALA A 95 -35.63 3.33 9.42
N GLY A 96 -35.53 3.92 8.22
CA GLY A 96 -34.29 3.98 7.45
C GLY A 96 -33.25 4.93 8.07
N GLU A 97 -33.67 6.11 8.50
CA GLU A 97 -32.80 7.07 9.20
C GLU A 97 -32.30 6.50 10.52
N ARG A 98 -33.17 5.84 11.29
CA ARG A 98 -32.80 5.14 12.52
C ARG A 98 -31.69 4.12 12.25
N TYR A 99 -31.86 3.27 11.24
CA TYR A 99 -30.88 2.24 10.89
C TYR A 99 -29.52 2.84 10.54
N ASN A 100 -29.47 3.87 9.69
CA ASN A 100 -28.22 4.53 9.32
C ASN A 100 -27.55 5.21 10.52
N LYS A 101 -28.32 5.93 11.34
CA LYS A 101 -27.78 6.58 12.56
C LYS A 101 -27.19 5.58 13.54
N VAL A 102 -27.86 4.44 13.77
CA VAL A 102 -27.35 3.38 14.66
C VAL A 102 -26.04 2.81 14.14
N ILE A 103 -25.93 2.58 12.83
CA ILE A 103 -24.67 2.13 12.21
C ILE A 103 -23.56 3.15 12.41
N ASP A 104 -23.83 4.44 12.18
CA ASP A 104 -22.84 5.50 12.32
C ASP A 104 -22.33 5.63 13.76
N ILE A 105 -23.23 5.54 14.75
CA ILE A 105 -22.87 5.55 16.18
C ILE A 105 -21.94 4.38 16.50
N TRP A 106 -22.28 3.17 16.07
CA TRP A 106 -21.45 1.99 16.31
C TRP A 106 -20.11 2.02 15.56
N ALA A 107 -20.07 2.56 14.35
CA ALA A 107 -18.83 2.77 13.61
C ALA A 107 -17.93 3.76 14.35
N ALA A 108 -18.48 4.89 14.81
CA ALA A 108 -17.75 5.88 15.59
C ALA A 108 -17.26 5.32 16.93
N ALA A 109 -18.09 4.54 17.64
CA ALA A 109 -17.70 3.87 18.88
C ALA A 109 -16.53 2.89 18.66
N ASN A 110 -16.58 2.10 17.58
CA ASN A 110 -15.49 1.19 17.23
C ASN A 110 -14.17 1.93 16.96
N ASP A 111 -14.22 3.08 16.28
CA ASP A 111 -13.03 3.90 16.06
C ASP A 111 -12.52 4.58 17.34
N ARG A 112 -13.43 5.02 18.25
CA ARG A 112 -13.07 5.50 19.59
C ARG A 112 -12.33 4.43 20.40
N VAL A 113 -12.88 3.21 20.48
CA VAL A 113 -12.24 2.07 21.15
C VAL A 113 -10.90 1.73 20.50
N SER A 114 -10.83 1.75 19.16
CA SER A 114 -9.59 1.49 18.43
C SER A 114 -8.49 2.49 18.75
N LYS A 115 -8.82 3.78 18.87
CA LYS A 115 -7.84 4.83 19.24
C LYS A 115 -7.38 4.64 20.68
N ALA A 116 -8.32 4.48 21.62
CA ALA A 116 -7.99 4.23 23.03
C ALA A 116 -7.11 3.00 23.23
N MET A 117 -7.35 1.93 22.46
CA MET A 117 -6.51 0.73 22.45
C MET A 117 -5.10 1.02 21.94
N MET A 118 -4.96 1.70 20.80
CA MET A 118 -3.64 2.02 20.23
C MET A 118 -2.84 2.95 21.16
N ASP A 119 -3.48 3.96 21.74
CA ASP A 119 -2.81 4.91 22.64
C ASP A 119 -2.29 4.22 23.91
N ASN A 120 -3.05 3.24 24.44
CA ASN A 120 -2.65 2.42 25.58
C ASN A 120 -1.51 1.46 25.19
N LEU A 121 -1.61 0.82 24.03
CA LEU A 121 -0.65 -0.20 23.61
C LEU A 121 0.68 0.39 23.10
N GLN A 122 0.66 1.61 22.54
CA GLN A 122 1.81 2.21 21.85
C GLN A 122 2.87 2.77 22.81
N THR A 123 2.50 3.15 24.03
CA THR A 123 3.41 3.79 24.98
C THR A 123 3.49 3.00 26.26
N GLU A 124 4.70 2.89 26.82
CA GLU A 124 4.92 2.30 28.13
C GLU A 124 5.74 3.27 28.99
N THR A 125 5.45 3.30 30.28
CA THR A 125 6.20 4.11 31.24
C THR A 125 7.41 3.32 31.72
N VAL A 126 8.60 3.90 31.54
CA VAL A 126 9.87 3.35 32.02
C VAL A 126 10.56 4.30 32.96
N ILE A 127 11.40 3.74 33.83
CA ILE A 127 12.22 4.53 34.75
C ILE A 127 13.53 4.84 34.06
N ASN A 128 13.80 6.12 33.88
CA ASN A 128 15.04 6.61 33.31
C ASN A 128 16.23 6.41 34.22
N ARG A 129 17.43 6.62 33.65
CA ARG A 129 18.69 6.64 34.39
C ARG A 129 18.65 7.57 35.62
N ASP A 130 17.91 8.67 35.54
CA ASP A 130 17.77 9.66 36.61
C ASP A 130 16.65 9.34 37.62
N GLY A 131 16.02 8.17 37.51
CA GLY A 131 14.95 7.72 38.41
C GLY A 131 13.58 8.35 38.14
N GLN A 132 13.41 9.06 37.02
CA GLN A 132 12.16 9.70 36.63
C GLN A 132 11.38 8.81 35.66
N GLU A 133 10.05 8.89 35.70
CA GLU A 133 9.18 8.23 34.74
C GLU A 133 9.25 8.95 33.38
N GLU A 134 9.64 8.23 32.33
CA GLU A 134 9.54 8.67 30.94
C GLU A 134 8.68 7.71 30.14
N LYS A 135 7.92 8.24 29.18
CA LYS A 135 7.16 7.44 28.25
C LYS A 135 8.02 7.09 27.05
N GLN A 136 8.22 5.79 26.83
CA GLN A 136 8.86 5.30 25.62
C GLN A 136 7.86 4.54 24.75
N VAL A 137 8.28 4.24 23.53
CA VAL A 137 7.52 3.36 22.64
C VAL A 137 7.48 1.95 23.26
N SER A 138 6.30 1.37 23.30
CA SER A 138 6.03 0.07 23.92
C SER A 138 6.83 -1.06 23.28
N PHE A 139 7.40 -1.93 24.11
CA PHE A 139 8.04 -3.18 23.69
C PHE A 139 7.08 -4.37 23.74
N ASN A 140 5.77 -4.12 23.79
CA ASN A 140 4.76 -5.16 23.63
C ASN A 140 4.93 -5.89 22.28
N SER A 141 4.99 -7.22 22.32
CA SER A 141 5.26 -8.03 21.13
C SER A 141 4.25 -7.84 20.00
N ILE A 142 2.96 -7.73 20.32
CA ILE A 142 1.90 -7.55 19.30
C ILE A 142 2.05 -6.18 18.63
N TYR A 143 2.34 -5.15 19.42
CA TYR A 143 2.61 -3.81 18.89
C TYR A 143 3.87 -3.80 18.02
N MET A 144 4.98 -4.37 18.50
CA MET A 144 6.23 -4.47 17.74
C MET A 144 6.04 -5.16 16.38
N MET A 145 5.24 -6.23 16.31
CA MET A 145 4.97 -6.94 15.04
C MET A 145 4.23 -6.08 14.02
N ALA A 146 3.28 -5.25 14.47
CA ALA A 146 2.52 -4.37 13.61
C ALA A 146 3.28 -3.10 13.22
N ASP A 147 3.95 -2.44 14.17
CA ASP A 147 4.72 -1.22 13.94
C ASP A 147 5.92 -1.47 13.00
N SER A 148 6.65 -2.57 13.24
CA SER A 148 7.71 -3.01 12.32
C SER A 148 7.19 -3.39 10.92
N GLY A 149 5.88 -3.65 10.79
CA GLY A 149 5.27 -4.13 9.55
C GLY A 149 5.67 -5.58 9.19
N ALA A 150 6.16 -6.35 10.17
CA ALA A 150 6.52 -7.75 9.98
C ALA A 150 5.29 -8.60 9.69
N ARG A 151 4.27 -8.49 10.54
CA ARG A 151 2.95 -9.13 10.37
C ARG A 151 1.97 -8.49 11.35
N GLY A 152 0.76 -8.22 10.90
CA GLY A 152 -0.22 -7.51 11.72
C GLY A 152 -0.59 -6.17 11.08
N SER A 153 -1.84 -5.76 11.27
CA SER A 153 -2.29 -4.40 10.99
C SER A 153 -3.06 -3.86 12.20
N ALA A 154 -3.19 -2.54 12.31
CA ALA A 154 -4.00 -1.93 13.36
C ALA A 154 -5.44 -2.50 13.40
N ALA A 155 -6.00 -2.85 12.23
CA ALA A 155 -7.31 -3.48 12.13
C ALA A 155 -7.33 -4.91 12.72
N GLN A 156 -6.24 -5.67 12.61
CA GLN A 156 -6.13 -6.99 13.23
C GLN A 156 -5.94 -6.88 14.74
N ILE A 157 -5.11 -5.95 15.22
CA ILE A 157 -4.91 -5.70 16.66
C ILE A 157 -6.24 -5.27 17.30
N ARG A 158 -7.01 -4.41 16.62
CA ARG A 158 -8.35 -3.98 17.05
C ARG A 158 -9.27 -5.16 17.37
N GLN A 159 -9.23 -6.23 16.58
CA GLN A 159 -10.07 -7.41 16.83
C GLN A 159 -9.58 -8.25 18.03
N LEU A 160 -8.29 -8.18 18.37
CA LEU A 160 -7.70 -8.91 19.50
C LEU A 160 -8.01 -8.23 20.84
N ALA A 161 -7.83 -6.90 20.91
CA ALA A 161 -7.86 -6.15 22.17
C ALA A 161 -8.95 -5.05 22.25
N GLY A 162 -9.47 -4.58 21.12
CA GLY A 162 -10.50 -3.54 21.07
C GLY A 162 -11.92 -4.12 21.11
N MET A 163 -12.70 -3.84 20.07
CA MET A 163 -13.95 -4.53 19.76
C MET A 163 -13.93 -4.97 18.30
N ARG A 164 -14.61 -6.07 17.98
CA ARG A 164 -14.62 -6.59 16.61
C ARG A 164 -15.47 -5.72 15.66
N GLY A 165 -16.52 -5.09 16.18
CA GLY A 165 -17.34 -4.10 15.48
C GLY A 165 -18.48 -4.70 14.64
N LEU A 166 -18.91 -3.94 13.64
CA LEU A 166 -20.02 -4.27 12.75
C LEU A 166 -19.63 -5.35 11.73
N MET A 167 -20.61 -6.19 11.34
CA MET A 167 -20.43 -7.27 10.38
C MET A 167 -21.41 -7.12 9.21
N ALA A 168 -20.98 -7.52 8.02
CA ALA A 168 -21.84 -7.54 6.84
C ALA A 168 -22.56 -8.89 6.71
N LYS A 169 -23.83 -8.83 6.31
CA LYS A 169 -24.61 -9.99 5.87
C LYS A 169 -24.16 -10.44 4.47
N PRO A 170 -24.57 -11.65 4.03
CA PRO A 170 -24.25 -12.12 2.69
C PRO A 170 -24.79 -11.24 1.55
N ASP A 171 -25.87 -10.51 1.79
CA ASP A 171 -26.45 -9.53 0.85
C ASP A 171 -25.64 -8.22 0.74
N GLY A 172 -24.67 -7.99 1.64
CA GLY A 172 -23.86 -6.78 1.72
C GLY A 172 -24.39 -5.72 2.67
N SER A 173 -25.59 -5.88 3.23
CA SER A 173 -26.11 -4.99 4.27
C SER A 173 -25.36 -5.17 5.59
N ILE A 174 -25.25 -4.11 6.39
CA ILE A 174 -24.57 -4.15 7.68
C ILE A 174 -25.56 -4.60 8.77
N ILE A 175 -25.11 -5.47 9.67
CA ILE A 175 -25.92 -5.89 10.82
C ILE A 175 -25.85 -4.79 11.88
N GLU A 176 -27.01 -4.29 12.30
CA GLU A 176 -27.11 -3.19 13.29
C GLU A 176 -26.59 -3.58 14.69
N THR A 177 -26.57 -4.87 15.01
CA THR A 177 -26.03 -5.40 16.27
C THR A 177 -24.53 -5.69 16.14
N PRO A 178 -23.65 -4.88 16.76
CA PRO A 178 -22.21 -5.07 16.66
C PRO A 178 -21.72 -6.21 17.55
N ILE A 179 -20.49 -6.63 17.30
CA ILE A 179 -19.74 -7.49 18.21
C ILE A 179 -18.86 -6.58 19.09
N THR A 180 -19.34 -6.31 20.31
CA THR A 180 -18.65 -5.51 21.33
C THR A 180 -17.46 -6.24 21.97
N ALA A 181 -17.50 -7.56 21.97
CA ALA A 181 -16.42 -8.40 22.48
C ALA A 181 -15.21 -8.44 21.53
N ASN A 182 -14.06 -8.82 22.08
CA ASN A 182 -12.83 -9.10 21.34
C ASN A 182 -12.41 -10.58 21.49
N PHE A 183 -11.34 -10.98 20.80
CA PHE A 183 -10.86 -12.36 20.87
C PHE A 183 -10.25 -12.75 22.22
N ARG A 184 -9.74 -11.79 23.00
CA ARG A 184 -9.26 -12.06 24.36
C ARG A 184 -10.40 -12.35 25.33
N GLU A 185 -11.51 -11.63 25.22
CA GLU A 185 -12.72 -11.79 26.04
C GLU A 185 -13.55 -13.02 25.62
N GLY A 186 -13.46 -13.41 24.35
CA GLY A 186 -14.25 -14.47 23.76
C GLY A 186 -15.58 -13.98 23.19
N LEU A 187 -16.16 -14.76 22.27
CA LEU A 187 -17.42 -14.44 21.60
C LEU A 187 -18.53 -15.33 22.12
N ASN A 188 -19.70 -14.75 22.38
CA ASN A 188 -20.89 -15.56 22.66
C ASN A 188 -21.41 -16.25 21.39
N VAL A 189 -22.32 -17.23 21.55
CA VAL A 189 -22.83 -18.05 20.43
C VAL A 189 -23.43 -17.20 19.31
N LEU A 190 -24.18 -16.15 19.65
CA LEU A 190 -24.82 -15.27 18.67
C LEU A 190 -23.81 -14.42 17.91
N GLN A 191 -22.86 -13.79 18.61
CA GLN A 191 -21.78 -13.00 18.01
C GLN A 191 -20.89 -13.86 17.11
N TYR A 192 -20.56 -15.07 17.56
CA TYR A 192 -19.81 -16.02 16.75
C TYR A 192 -20.59 -16.39 15.49
N PHE A 193 -21.88 -16.74 15.61
CA PHE A 193 -22.74 -17.07 14.47
C PHE A 193 -22.86 -15.91 13.46
N ILE A 194 -23.02 -14.68 13.95
CA ILE A 194 -23.02 -13.47 13.11
C ILE A 194 -21.70 -13.35 12.33
N SER A 195 -20.57 -13.56 12.99
CA SER A 195 -19.24 -13.48 12.36
C SER A 195 -19.02 -14.52 11.25
N THR A 196 -19.71 -15.67 11.32
CA THR A 196 -19.55 -16.74 10.31
C THR A 196 -20.07 -16.34 8.92
N HIS A 197 -21.06 -15.45 8.84
CA HIS A 197 -21.63 -15.01 7.56
C HIS A 197 -20.60 -14.25 6.73
N GLY A 198 -19.94 -13.26 7.34
CA GLY A 198 -18.87 -12.48 6.72
C GLY A 198 -17.66 -13.36 6.37
N ALA A 199 -17.27 -14.26 7.28
CA ALA A 199 -16.14 -15.16 7.04
C ALA A 199 -16.39 -16.12 5.85
N ARG A 200 -17.58 -16.74 5.79
CA ARG A 200 -17.94 -17.67 4.72
C ARG A 200 -18.05 -16.96 3.38
N LYS A 201 -18.66 -15.77 3.34
CA LYS A 201 -18.72 -14.95 2.13
C LYS A 201 -17.32 -14.56 1.66
N GLY A 202 -16.45 -14.09 2.56
CA GLY A 202 -15.07 -13.74 2.22
C GLY A 202 -14.29 -14.92 1.63
N LEU A 203 -14.42 -16.11 2.20
CA LEU A 203 -13.78 -17.33 1.66
C LEU A 203 -14.35 -17.73 0.30
N ALA A 204 -15.67 -17.67 0.13
CA ALA A 204 -16.32 -17.98 -1.15
C ALA A 204 -15.94 -16.97 -2.25
N ASP A 205 -15.97 -15.67 -1.93
CA ASP A 205 -15.60 -14.59 -2.84
C ASP A 205 -14.13 -14.72 -3.24
N THR A 206 -13.24 -15.03 -2.30
CA THR A 206 -11.82 -15.30 -2.59
C THR A 206 -11.69 -16.42 -3.62
N ALA A 207 -12.34 -17.57 -3.39
CA ALA A 207 -12.26 -18.71 -4.31
C ALA A 207 -12.82 -18.40 -5.72
N LEU A 208 -13.91 -17.63 -5.80
CA LEU A 208 -14.52 -17.24 -7.07
C LEU A 208 -13.68 -16.19 -7.83
N LYS A 209 -13.14 -15.21 -7.10
CA LYS A 209 -12.36 -14.11 -7.68
C LYS A 209 -11.02 -14.58 -8.23
N THR A 210 -10.39 -15.58 -7.61
CA THR A 210 -9.16 -16.21 -8.15
C THR A 210 -9.35 -16.69 -9.60
N ALA A 211 -10.52 -17.29 -9.91
CA ALA A 211 -10.81 -17.75 -11.28
C ALA A 211 -10.92 -16.57 -12.27
N ASN A 212 -11.50 -15.46 -11.85
CA ASN A 212 -11.68 -14.28 -12.68
C ASN A 212 -10.35 -13.59 -13.02
N SER A 213 -9.45 -13.43 -12.05
CA SER A 213 -8.14 -12.81 -12.31
C SER A 213 -7.26 -13.69 -13.20
N GLY A 214 -7.27 -15.01 -12.98
CA GLY A 214 -6.57 -15.96 -13.85
C GLY A 214 -7.09 -15.89 -15.29
N TYR A 215 -8.41 -15.81 -15.44
CA TYR A 215 -9.05 -15.63 -16.75
C TYR A 215 -8.69 -14.30 -17.42
N LEU A 216 -8.68 -13.20 -16.66
CA LEU A 216 -8.27 -11.88 -17.14
C LEU A 216 -6.81 -11.90 -17.61
N THR A 217 -5.92 -12.47 -16.81
CA THR A 217 -4.49 -12.59 -17.15
C THR A 217 -4.31 -13.36 -18.45
N ARG A 218 -5.03 -14.49 -18.62
CA ARG A 218 -5.01 -15.26 -19.87
C ARG A 218 -5.45 -14.42 -21.07
N ARG A 219 -6.56 -13.69 -20.96
CA ARG A 219 -7.05 -12.81 -22.04
C ARG A 219 -6.07 -11.69 -22.37
N LEU A 220 -5.43 -11.10 -21.36
CA LEU A 220 -4.42 -10.06 -21.58
C LEU A 220 -3.19 -10.63 -22.31
N VAL A 221 -2.74 -11.83 -21.94
CA VAL A 221 -1.64 -12.51 -22.63
C VAL A 221 -2.03 -12.86 -24.07
N ASP A 222 -3.24 -13.39 -24.31
CA ASP A 222 -3.72 -13.74 -25.64
C ASP A 222 -3.67 -12.54 -26.62
N VAL A 223 -3.93 -11.33 -26.13
CA VAL A 223 -3.88 -10.09 -26.95
C VAL A 223 -2.47 -9.51 -27.07
N ALA A 224 -1.65 -9.62 -26.02
CA ALA A 224 -0.36 -8.94 -25.93
C ALA A 224 0.85 -9.81 -26.28
N GLN A 225 0.70 -11.13 -26.46
CA GLN A 225 1.83 -12.07 -26.61
C GLN A 225 2.80 -11.72 -27.76
N ASP A 226 2.29 -11.11 -28.84
CA ASP A 226 3.10 -10.78 -30.02
C ASP A 226 3.89 -9.45 -29.86
N LEU A 227 3.71 -8.74 -28.74
CA LEU A 227 4.38 -7.47 -28.48
C LEU A 227 5.80 -7.69 -27.91
N VAL A 228 6.81 -7.49 -28.76
CA VAL A 228 8.23 -7.66 -28.45
C VAL A 228 8.99 -6.38 -28.78
N VAL A 229 10.09 -6.11 -28.06
CA VAL A 229 11.02 -5.03 -28.41
C VAL A 229 11.86 -5.42 -29.63
N THR A 230 11.62 -4.78 -30.77
CA THR A 230 12.25 -5.15 -32.06
C THR A 230 13.29 -4.14 -32.54
N GLU A 231 13.22 -2.90 -32.08
CA GLU A 231 14.04 -1.79 -32.54
C GLU A 231 14.60 -0.99 -31.35
N ASP A 232 15.67 -0.23 -31.55
CA ASP A 232 16.22 0.63 -30.51
C ASP A 232 15.47 1.98 -30.45
N ASP A 233 15.31 2.66 -31.59
CA ASP A 233 14.62 3.96 -31.69
C ASP A 233 13.81 4.06 -32.99
N CYS A 234 12.50 4.28 -32.89
CA CYS A 234 11.62 4.52 -34.05
C CYS A 234 11.68 5.96 -34.60
N GLY A 235 12.42 6.87 -33.96
CA GLY A 235 12.59 8.25 -34.39
C GLY A 235 11.40 9.19 -34.15
N THR A 236 10.28 8.67 -33.63
CA THR A 236 9.06 9.45 -33.41
C THR A 236 9.27 10.65 -32.47
N HIS A 237 8.55 11.73 -32.75
CA HIS A 237 8.45 12.92 -31.89
C HIS A 237 7.12 12.95 -31.12
N GLU A 238 6.25 11.99 -31.38
CA GLU A 238 5.00 11.83 -30.67
C GLU A 238 5.22 11.26 -29.28
N GLY A 239 4.39 11.69 -28.35
CA GLY A 239 4.52 11.34 -26.94
C GLY A 239 3.32 11.80 -26.14
N ILE A 240 3.22 11.30 -24.92
CA ILE A 240 2.13 11.62 -24.01
C ILE A 240 2.63 12.63 -22.98
N MET A 241 1.86 13.69 -22.75
CA MET A 241 2.11 14.62 -21.66
C MET A 241 1.82 13.94 -20.32
N MET A 242 2.84 13.75 -19.50
CA MET A 242 2.71 13.25 -18.13
C MET A 242 2.68 14.42 -17.15
N THR A 243 1.68 14.43 -16.28
CA THR A 243 1.47 15.41 -15.20
C THR A 243 1.21 14.66 -13.89
N PRO A 244 1.43 15.27 -12.71
CA PRO A 244 1.01 14.65 -11.45
C PRO A 244 -0.50 14.37 -11.43
N VAL A 245 -0.91 13.30 -10.75
CA VAL A 245 -2.34 12.98 -10.60
C VAL A 245 -2.86 13.69 -9.33
N ILE A 246 -3.70 14.70 -9.55
CA ILE A 246 -4.32 15.48 -8.49
C ILE A 246 -5.77 15.04 -8.37
N GLU A 247 -6.15 14.49 -7.22
CA GLU A 247 -7.53 14.09 -6.91
C GLU A 247 -7.96 14.87 -5.65
N GLY A 248 -8.96 15.74 -5.77
CA GLY A 248 -9.54 16.44 -4.60
C GLY A 248 -8.64 17.47 -3.91
N GLY A 249 -7.60 17.98 -4.59
CA GLY A 249 -6.66 18.97 -4.05
C GLY A 249 -5.36 18.37 -3.50
N ASP A 250 -5.30 17.05 -3.32
CA ASP A 250 -4.09 16.34 -2.91
C ASP A 250 -3.38 15.69 -4.11
N VAL A 251 -2.05 15.75 -4.11
CA VAL A 251 -1.21 15.03 -5.08
C VAL A 251 -1.15 13.56 -4.66
N LYS A 252 -1.97 12.73 -5.32
CA LYS A 252 -2.03 11.29 -5.05
C LYS A 252 -0.82 10.55 -5.61
N GLU A 253 -0.26 11.05 -6.71
CA GLU A 253 0.86 10.45 -7.40
C GLU A 253 1.75 11.55 -7.99
N PRO A 254 3.01 11.68 -7.51
CA PRO A 254 3.91 12.73 -7.94
C PRO A 254 4.42 12.50 -9.36
N LEU A 255 4.88 13.56 -10.02
CA LEU A 255 5.42 13.49 -11.39
C LEU A 255 6.63 12.55 -11.47
N ARG A 256 7.50 12.56 -10.46
CA ARG A 256 8.67 11.68 -10.37
C ARG A 256 8.32 10.21 -10.55
N ASP A 257 7.32 9.72 -9.84
CA ASP A 257 6.92 8.31 -9.94
C ASP A 257 6.40 8.02 -11.34
N ARG A 258 5.62 8.94 -11.94
CA ARG A 258 5.05 8.84 -13.30
C ARG A 258 6.08 8.75 -14.42
N VAL A 259 7.17 9.46 -14.25
CA VAL A 259 8.14 9.74 -15.31
C VAL A 259 9.42 8.91 -15.17
N LEU A 260 9.73 8.40 -13.97
CA LEU A 260 10.90 7.57 -13.72
C LEU A 260 10.97 6.36 -14.67
N GLY A 261 12.13 6.22 -15.32
CA GLY A 261 12.41 5.15 -16.27
C GLY A 261 11.86 5.37 -17.67
N ARG A 262 11.21 6.50 -17.96
CA ARG A 262 10.75 6.85 -19.30
C ARG A 262 11.78 7.68 -20.07
N VAL A 263 11.55 7.84 -21.38
CA VAL A 263 12.39 8.64 -22.27
C VAL A 263 11.64 9.91 -22.68
N THR A 264 12.33 11.06 -22.70
CA THR A 264 11.78 12.34 -23.15
C THR A 264 11.49 12.36 -24.65
N ALA A 265 10.31 12.83 -25.05
CA ALA A 265 9.94 13.00 -26.46
C ALA A 265 10.43 14.34 -27.04
N GLU A 266 10.55 15.36 -26.19
CA GLU A 266 11.03 16.71 -26.53
C GLU A 266 12.00 17.23 -25.47
N ASP A 267 12.68 18.33 -25.78
CA ASP A 267 13.57 19.01 -24.84
C ASP A 267 12.74 19.64 -23.70
N VAL A 268 13.04 19.25 -22.46
CA VAL A 268 12.38 19.83 -21.28
C VAL A 268 13.11 21.12 -20.93
N LEU A 269 12.41 22.24 -21.04
CA LEU A 269 12.94 23.56 -20.70
C LEU A 269 12.76 23.86 -19.21
N LYS A 270 13.70 24.62 -18.65
CA LYS A 270 13.58 25.10 -17.27
C LYS A 270 12.50 26.19 -17.18
N PRO A 271 11.55 26.11 -16.23
CA PRO A 271 10.48 27.10 -16.09
C PRO A 271 11.03 28.52 -15.96
N GLY A 272 10.57 29.43 -16.83
CA GLY A 272 10.99 30.84 -16.84
C GLY A 272 12.27 31.15 -17.64
N THR A 273 12.92 30.16 -18.26
CA THR A 273 14.13 30.34 -19.08
C THR A 273 14.04 29.56 -20.40
N ALA A 274 14.91 29.90 -21.37
CA ALA A 274 15.07 29.15 -22.61
C ALA A 274 16.11 28.01 -22.49
N ASP A 275 16.62 27.75 -21.29
CA ASP A 275 17.65 26.75 -21.04
C ASP A 275 17.06 25.34 -21.05
N ILE A 276 17.71 24.44 -21.79
CA ILE A 276 17.35 23.02 -21.85
C ILE A 276 17.83 22.34 -20.57
N LEU A 277 16.88 21.81 -19.80
CA LEU A 277 17.14 21.10 -18.54
C LEU A 277 17.37 19.61 -18.79
N VAL A 278 16.50 18.97 -19.59
CA VAL A 278 16.69 17.60 -20.06
C VAL A 278 16.58 17.56 -21.58
N PRO A 279 17.62 17.15 -22.31
CA PRO A 279 17.53 16.96 -23.75
C PRO A 279 16.54 15.85 -24.14
N ARG A 280 16.03 15.91 -25.37
CA ARG A 280 15.25 14.84 -26.00
C ARG A 280 16.00 13.51 -25.99
N ASN A 281 15.25 12.40 -25.99
CA ASN A 281 15.77 11.03 -26.01
C ASN A 281 16.63 10.68 -24.79
N THR A 282 16.47 11.41 -23.68
CA THR A 282 17.17 11.12 -22.44
C THR A 282 16.34 10.15 -21.59
N LEU A 283 16.96 9.06 -21.15
CA LEU A 283 16.36 8.16 -20.18
C LEU A 283 16.34 8.80 -18.79
N LEU A 284 15.14 9.01 -18.25
CA LEU A 284 14.90 9.67 -16.98
C LEU A 284 15.18 8.69 -15.82
N HIS A 285 16.44 8.69 -15.36
CA HIS A 285 16.86 8.04 -14.13
C HIS A 285 16.64 8.96 -12.93
N GLU A 286 16.93 8.47 -11.73
CA GLU A 286 16.62 9.13 -10.47
C GLU A 286 17.19 10.55 -10.37
N GLN A 287 18.43 10.78 -10.83
CA GLN A 287 19.06 12.10 -10.81
C GLN A 287 18.36 13.10 -11.74
N TRP A 288 17.90 12.66 -12.93
CA TRP A 288 17.09 13.50 -13.80
C TRP A 288 15.73 13.82 -13.17
N CYS A 289 15.10 12.86 -12.51
CA CYS A 289 13.85 13.10 -11.80
C CYS A 289 14.03 14.09 -10.64
N ASP A 290 15.12 13.97 -9.88
CA ASP A 290 15.42 14.91 -8.79
C ASP A 290 15.68 16.31 -9.35
N LEU A 291 16.39 16.44 -10.48
CA LEU A 291 16.58 17.72 -11.18
C LEU A 291 15.26 18.33 -11.68
N LEU A 292 14.32 17.51 -12.18
CA LEU A 292 12.99 17.96 -12.59
C LEU A 292 12.18 18.49 -11.39
N GLU A 293 12.25 17.81 -10.24
CA GLU A 293 11.59 18.25 -9.00
C GLU A 293 12.22 19.55 -8.44
N GLU A 294 13.55 19.66 -8.42
CA GLU A 294 14.28 20.85 -7.95
C GLU A 294 13.92 22.11 -8.74
N ASN A 295 13.65 21.96 -10.04
CA ASN A 295 13.26 23.07 -10.91
C ASN A 295 11.74 23.22 -11.04
N SER A 296 10.94 22.48 -10.25
CA SER A 296 9.47 22.54 -10.22
C SER A 296 8.83 22.41 -11.61
N VAL A 297 9.26 21.40 -12.39
CA VAL A 297 8.65 21.09 -13.68
C VAL A 297 7.34 20.32 -13.45
N ASP A 298 6.22 20.87 -13.94
CA ASP A 298 4.88 20.29 -13.70
C ASP A 298 4.44 19.27 -14.76
N ALA A 299 5.03 19.32 -15.95
CA ALA A 299 4.64 18.49 -17.07
C ALA A 299 5.85 18.09 -17.93
N VAL A 300 5.90 16.83 -18.35
CA VAL A 300 6.95 16.30 -19.23
C VAL A 300 6.32 15.48 -20.34
N LYS A 301 6.65 15.80 -21.60
CA LYS A 301 6.28 14.95 -22.74
C LYS A 301 7.23 13.75 -22.80
N VAL A 302 6.69 12.57 -22.57
CA VAL A 302 7.44 11.31 -22.62
C VAL A 302 7.01 10.48 -23.81
N ARG A 303 7.95 9.69 -24.33
CA ARG A 303 7.63 8.66 -25.32
C ARG A 303 6.77 7.58 -24.69
N SER A 304 5.90 6.98 -25.50
CA SER A 304 4.96 5.96 -25.07
C SER A 304 4.93 4.81 -26.06
N VAL A 305 4.66 3.61 -25.56
CA VAL A 305 4.44 2.41 -26.37
C VAL A 305 3.28 2.59 -27.37
N VAL A 306 2.27 3.38 -26.99
CA VAL A 306 1.09 3.65 -27.85
C VAL A 306 1.41 4.59 -29.01
N SER A 307 2.38 5.50 -28.82
CA SER A 307 2.79 6.48 -29.84
C SER A 307 4.05 6.02 -30.58
N CYS A 308 4.28 4.71 -30.68
CA CYS A 308 5.46 4.14 -31.30
C CYS A 308 5.20 3.86 -32.79
N ASP A 309 6.08 4.37 -33.66
CA ASP A 309 5.98 4.20 -35.12
C ASP A 309 6.65 2.90 -35.64
N THR A 310 7.14 2.03 -34.76
CA THR A 310 7.74 0.73 -35.16
C THR A 310 6.64 -0.25 -35.62
N ASP A 311 6.79 -0.80 -36.81
CA ASP A 311 5.91 -1.86 -37.32
C ASP A 311 6.17 -3.21 -36.62
N PHE A 312 5.11 -3.93 -36.29
CA PHE A 312 5.16 -5.29 -35.70
C PHE A 312 6.08 -5.41 -34.46
N GLY A 313 6.10 -4.38 -33.62
CA GLY A 313 6.88 -4.38 -32.37
C GLY A 313 6.92 -3.01 -31.73
N VAL A 314 7.85 -2.84 -30.78
CA VAL A 314 8.04 -1.58 -30.06
C VAL A 314 9.53 -1.26 -30.01
N CYS A 315 9.89 0.02 -30.10
CA CYS A 315 11.28 0.42 -29.90
C CYS A 315 11.64 0.57 -28.41
N ALA A 316 12.91 0.33 -28.07
CA ALA A 316 13.40 0.43 -26.70
C ALA A 316 13.17 1.82 -26.07
N HIS A 317 13.28 2.89 -26.86
CA HIS A 317 13.08 4.26 -26.37
C HIS A 317 11.61 4.59 -26.04
N CYS A 318 10.64 4.03 -26.77
CA CYS A 318 9.22 4.25 -26.48
C CYS A 318 8.74 3.47 -25.25
N TYR A 319 9.39 2.35 -24.93
CA TYR A 319 9.15 1.61 -23.68
C TYR A 319 9.89 2.22 -22.49
N GLY A 320 11.20 2.47 -22.64
CA GLY A 320 12.08 3.01 -21.61
C GLY A 320 12.85 1.93 -20.85
N ARG A 321 12.85 2.02 -19.52
CA ARG A 321 13.62 1.19 -18.60
C ARG A 321 12.91 -0.14 -18.32
N ASP A 322 13.66 -1.24 -18.33
CA ASP A 322 13.23 -2.49 -17.73
C ASP A 322 13.16 -2.30 -16.19
N LEU A 323 11.95 -2.37 -15.64
CA LEU A 323 11.69 -2.17 -14.22
C LEU A 323 12.24 -3.31 -13.34
N ALA A 324 12.53 -4.47 -13.92
CA ALA A 324 13.10 -5.61 -13.19
C ALA A 324 14.64 -5.52 -13.08
N ARG A 325 15.31 -5.06 -14.13
CA ARG A 325 16.80 -5.02 -14.20
C ARG A 325 17.40 -3.62 -14.09
N GLY A 326 16.58 -2.58 -14.16
CA GLY A 326 17.01 -1.23 -13.89
C GLY A 326 17.88 -0.59 -14.96
N HIS A 327 17.99 -1.14 -16.17
CA HIS A 327 18.62 -0.50 -17.34
C HIS A 327 17.59 -0.31 -18.46
N ILE A 328 17.97 0.37 -19.56
CA ILE A 328 17.10 0.46 -20.74
C ILE A 328 16.73 -0.95 -21.22
N ILE A 329 15.50 -1.14 -21.71
CA ILE A 329 15.05 -2.46 -22.09
C ILE A 329 15.90 -3.05 -23.23
N ASN A 330 16.17 -4.34 -23.16
CA ASN A 330 16.93 -5.04 -24.19
C ASN A 330 16.05 -5.36 -25.39
N LYS A 331 16.67 -5.35 -26.58
CA LYS A 331 16.05 -5.85 -27.80
C LYS A 331 15.77 -7.36 -27.66
N GLY A 332 14.57 -7.78 -28.07
CA GLY A 332 14.08 -9.15 -27.97
C GLY A 332 13.27 -9.47 -26.72
N GLU A 333 13.13 -8.54 -25.77
CA GLU A 333 12.32 -8.78 -24.57
C GLU A 333 10.81 -8.78 -24.90
N ALA A 334 10.07 -9.78 -24.42
CA ALA A 334 8.64 -9.95 -24.65
C ALA A 334 7.80 -9.10 -23.69
N ILE A 335 7.79 -7.79 -23.93
CA ILE A 335 7.12 -6.80 -23.06
C ILE A 335 5.61 -7.01 -22.91
N GLY A 336 4.94 -7.57 -23.92
CA GLY A 336 3.50 -7.79 -23.85
C GLY A 336 3.08 -8.82 -22.80
N VAL A 337 3.81 -9.94 -22.72
CA VAL A 337 3.58 -10.96 -21.69
C VAL A 337 3.86 -10.40 -20.30
N ILE A 338 4.98 -9.67 -20.15
CA ILE A 338 5.35 -9.02 -18.88
C ILE A 338 4.28 -8.03 -18.44
N ALA A 339 3.77 -7.19 -19.36
CA ALA A 339 2.73 -6.22 -19.08
C ALA A 339 1.41 -6.90 -18.65
N ALA A 340 1.00 -7.96 -19.36
CA ALA A 340 -0.20 -8.71 -19.04
C ALA A 340 -0.13 -9.35 -17.65
N GLN A 341 1.01 -9.98 -17.31
CA GLN A 341 1.25 -10.57 -15.99
C GLN A 341 1.29 -9.51 -14.89
N SER A 342 1.95 -8.37 -15.15
CA SER A 342 2.05 -7.26 -14.21
C SER A 342 0.71 -6.60 -13.89
N ILE A 343 -0.31 -6.78 -14.73
CA ILE A 343 -1.68 -6.34 -14.47
C ILE A 343 -2.49 -7.46 -13.80
N GLY A 344 -2.31 -8.69 -14.27
CA GLY A 344 -3.07 -9.86 -13.84
C GLY A 344 -2.79 -10.33 -12.42
N GLU A 345 -1.51 -10.60 -12.11
CA GLU A 345 -1.09 -11.12 -10.79
C GLU A 345 -1.49 -10.18 -9.64
N PRO A 346 -1.34 -8.85 -9.76
CA PRO A 346 -1.75 -7.97 -8.67
C PRO A 346 -3.26 -7.77 -8.59
N GLY A 347 -4.00 -8.01 -9.68
CA GLY A 347 -5.47 -8.00 -9.70
C GLY A 347 -6.05 -8.98 -8.70
N ASP A 348 -5.42 -10.16 -8.55
CA ASP A 348 -5.75 -11.11 -7.48
C ASP A 348 -5.59 -10.48 -6.11
N THR A 349 -4.42 -9.90 -5.80
CA THR A 349 -4.22 -9.28 -4.47
C THR A 349 -5.14 -8.08 -4.20
N ALA A 350 -5.44 -7.26 -5.20
CA ALA A 350 -6.27 -6.06 -5.06
C ALA A 350 -7.74 -6.42 -4.77
N ASP A 351 -8.28 -7.45 -5.42
CA ASP A 351 -9.66 -7.90 -5.21
C ASP A 351 -9.83 -8.70 -3.90
N HIS A 352 -8.71 -9.18 -3.34
CA HIS A 352 -8.62 -9.87 -2.06
C HIS A 352 -8.28 -8.91 -0.90
N GLY A 353 -8.42 -7.59 -1.10
CA GLY A 353 -8.29 -6.57 -0.06
C GLY A 353 -6.85 -6.18 0.31
N VAL A 354 -5.85 -6.68 -0.43
CA VAL A 354 -4.44 -6.29 -0.26
C VAL A 354 -4.09 -5.27 -1.34
N ARG A 355 -4.07 -3.98 -0.99
CA ARG A 355 -3.61 -2.90 -1.88
C ARG A 355 -2.16 -3.19 -2.30
N SER A 356 -1.94 -3.65 -3.52
CA SER A 356 -0.61 -3.88 -4.08
C SER A 356 0.07 -2.58 -4.49
N THR A 357 1.41 -2.68 -4.56
CA THR A 357 2.43 -1.64 -4.68
C THR A 357 2.36 -0.78 -5.94
N SER A 358 2.98 0.41 -5.87
CA SER A 358 2.95 1.51 -6.85
C SER A 358 3.18 1.12 -8.31
N VAL A 359 3.97 0.08 -8.59
CA VAL A 359 4.31 -0.37 -9.96
C VAL A 359 3.10 -0.77 -10.80
N VAL A 360 2.07 -1.34 -10.15
CA VAL A 360 0.85 -1.85 -10.82
C VAL A 360 -0.11 -0.72 -11.15
N ARG A 361 -0.17 0.30 -10.28
CA ARG A 361 -1.02 1.49 -10.50
C ARG A 361 -0.61 2.23 -11.76
N HIS A 362 0.69 2.22 -12.08
CA HIS A 362 1.24 2.82 -13.29
C HIS A 362 0.73 2.19 -14.58
N LEU A 363 0.81 0.86 -14.68
CA LEU A 363 0.48 0.14 -15.91
C LEU A 363 -1.04 0.11 -16.17
N VAL A 364 -1.84 -0.07 -15.12
CA VAL A 364 -3.31 -0.12 -15.24
C VAL A 364 -3.91 1.24 -15.62
N ARG A 365 -3.34 2.36 -15.17
CA ARG A 365 -3.85 3.71 -15.48
C ARG A 365 -3.43 4.24 -16.85
N LEU A 366 -2.40 3.67 -17.48
CA LEU A 366 -1.96 4.07 -18.83
C LEU A 366 -2.86 3.54 -19.95
N LEU A 367 -3.59 2.45 -19.72
CA LEU A 367 -4.41 1.78 -20.74
C LEU A 367 -5.90 2.14 -20.64
N ASN A 368 -6.32 2.93 -19.66
CA ASN A 368 -7.71 3.35 -19.50
C ASN A 368 -7.88 4.87 -19.67
N PRO A 369 -8.02 5.38 -20.90
CA PRO A 369 -8.30 6.79 -21.15
C PRO A 369 -9.71 7.22 -20.71
N ALA A 370 -10.57 6.28 -20.27
CA ALA A 370 -11.96 6.54 -19.90
C ALA A 370 -12.19 6.85 -18.41
N SER A 371 -11.14 6.95 -17.58
CA SER A 371 -11.25 7.46 -16.20
C SER A 371 -10.58 8.81 -16.04
N ARG A 372 -10.91 9.74 -16.94
CA ARG A 372 -10.70 11.19 -16.76
C ARG A 372 -11.97 11.81 -16.18
#